data_AF-A0A961U2J2-F1
#
_entry.id   AF-A0A961U2J2-F1
#
_cell.length_a   1.000
_cell.length_b   1.000
_cell.length_c   1.000
_cell.angle_alpha   90.00
_cell.angle_beta   90.00
_cell.angle_gamma   90.00
#
_symmetry.space_group_name_H-M   'P 1'
#
loop_
_entity.id
_entity.type
_entity.pdbx_description
1 polymer ?
#
loop_
_entity_poly.entity_id
_entity_poly.type
_entity_poly.pdbx_seq_one_letter_code
_entity_poly.pdbx_strand_id
1 'polypeptide(L)' 'MPPIYLTQHELADRWRISPRTLERWRWLKTGPHYHKLGGKIAYALADIEAYERRRRAETHSSILGSWR' A
#
# COMPACT_ATOMS: atom_id res chain seq x y z
N MET A 1 -20.08 -3.05 8.69
CA MET A 1 -19.01 -4.02 9.03
C MET A 1 -17.92 -3.30 9.78
N PRO A 2 -17.34 -3.88 10.83
CA PRO A 2 -16.23 -3.26 11.54
C PRO A 2 -15.00 -3.13 10.61
N PRO A 3 -14.19 -2.07 10.74
CA PRO A 3 -12.97 -1.91 9.95
C PRO A 3 -11.98 -3.05 10.25
N ILE A 4 -11.51 -3.72 9.20
CA ILE A 4 -10.49 -4.75 9.29
C ILE A 4 -9.13 -4.06 9.30
N TYR A 5 -8.33 -4.35 10.33
CA TYR A 5 -6.98 -3.82 10.45
C TYR A 5 -5.96 -4.93 10.24
N LEU A 6 -4.92 -4.63 9.48
CA LEU A 6 -3.78 -5.49 9.24
C LEU A 6 -2.56 -4.95 10.00
N THR A 7 -1.82 -5.84 10.65
CA THR A 7 -0.53 -5.48 11.23
C THR A 7 0.52 -5.28 10.12
N GLN A 8 1.67 -4.71 10.48
CA GLN A 8 2.80 -4.58 9.57
C GLN A 8 3.20 -5.92 8.94
N HIS A 9 3.18 -7.02 9.69
CA HIS A 9 3.59 -8.34 9.19
C HIS A 9 2.56 -8.90 8.21
N GLU A 10 1.27 -8.75 8.47
CA GLU A 10 0.22 -9.21 7.57
C GLU A 10 0.20 -8.40 6.26
N LEU A 11 0.42 -7.09 6.33
CA LEU A 11 0.57 -6.26 5.12
C LEU A 11 1.82 -6.64 4.33
N ALA A 12 2.94 -6.90 5.02
CA ALA A 12 4.18 -7.34 4.40
C ALA A 12 4.01 -8.68 3.66
N ASP A 13 3.31 -9.65 4.29
CA ASP A 13 3.00 -10.93 3.66
C ASP A 13 2.09 -10.77 2.44
N ARG A 14 1.00 -9.98 2.56
CA ARG A 14 0.08 -9.67 1.45
C ARG A 14 0.81 -9.12 0.23
N TRP A 15 1.72 -8.18 0.44
CA TRP A 15 2.47 -7.53 -0.64
C TRP A 15 3.76 -8.25 -1.02
N ARG A 16 4.10 -9.37 -0.34
CA ARG A 16 5.36 -10.10 -0.53
C ARG A 16 6.60 -9.19 -0.44
N ILE A 17 6.57 -8.24 0.49
CA ILE A 17 7.70 -7.35 0.76
C ILE A 17 8.23 -7.56 2.17
N SER A 18 9.47 -7.14 2.42
CA SER A 18 10.00 -7.15 3.77
C SER A 18 9.22 -6.17 4.66
N PRO A 19 8.91 -6.53 5.92
CA PRO A 19 8.39 -5.60 6.92
C PRO A 19 9.27 -4.35 7.03
N ARG A 20 10.59 -4.48 6.85
CA ARG A 20 11.54 -3.35 6.85
C ARG A 20 11.26 -2.32 5.76
N THR A 21 10.70 -2.74 4.62
CA THR A 21 10.25 -1.83 3.57
C THR A 21 9.12 -0.95 4.07
N LEU A 22 8.14 -1.53 4.79
CA LEU A 22 7.05 -0.76 5.41
C LEU A 22 7.57 0.17 6.51
N GLU A 23 8.57 -0.26 7.29
CA GLU A 23 9.23 0.62 8.26
C GLU A 23 9.86 1.83 7.56
N ARG A 24 10.65 1.58 6.51
CA ARG A 24 11.27 2.64 5.70
C ARG A 24 10.22 3.59 5.11
N TRP A 25 9.10 3.06 4.65
CA TRP A 25 7.99 3.87 4.13
C TRP A 25 7.40 4.80 5.18
N ARG A 26 7.23 4.33 6.42
CA ARG A 26 6.82 5.18 7.55
C ARG A 26 7.79 6.32 7.80
N TRP A 27 9.10 6.06 7.78
CA TRP A 27 10.13 7.09 7.92
C TRP A 27 10.10 8.12 6.79
N LEU A 28 9.94 7.65 5.56
CA LEU A 28 9.85 8.48 4.36
C LEU A 28 8.47 9.14 4.18
N LYS A 29 7.53 8.94 5.11
CA LYS A 29 6.12 9.38 5.01
C LYS A 29 5.46 9.01 3.68
N THR A 30 5.79 7.84 3.16
CA THR A 30 5.19 7.26 1.95
C THR A 30 4.42 5.99 2.30
N GLY A 31 3.53 5.54 1.42
CA GLY A 31 2.73 4.33 1.62
C GLY A 31 1.26 4.56 2.01
N PRO A 32 0.55 3.50 2.42
CA PRO A 32 -0.81 3.58 2.94
C PRO A 32 -0.86 4.24 4.31
N HIS A 33 -2.01 4.79 4.69
CA HIS A 33 -2.21 5.36 6.01
C HIS A 33 -2.08 4.30 7.10
N TYR A 34 -1.47 4.68 8.22
CA TYR A 34 -1.28 3.81 9.37
C TYR A 34 -1.87 4.46 10.63
N HIS A 35 -2.36 3.62 11.52
CA HIS A 35 -2.88 3.98 12.83
C HIS A 35 -1.91 3.53 13.91
N LYS A 36 -1.61 4.43 14.84
CA LYS A 36 -0.80 4.13 16.02
C LYS A 36 -1.73 3.83 17.20
N LEU A 37 -1.80 2.57 17.60
CA LEU A 37 -2.67 2.08 18.66
C LEU A 37 -1.81 1.55 19.80
N GLY A 38 -1.59 2.36 20.85
CA GLY A 38 -0.91 1.91 22.08
C GLY A 38 0.48 1.29 21.86
N GLY A 39 1.24 1.77 20.87
CA GLY A 39 2.57 1.24 20.52
C GLY A 39 2.57 0.24 19.35
N LYS A 40 1.41 -0.22 18.89
CA LYS A 40 1.27 -1.03 17.68
C LYS A 40 0.94 -0.16 16.47
N ILE A 41 1.41 -0.59 15.31
CA ILE A 41 1.07 0.01 14.02
C ILE A 41 0.07 -0.92 13.31
N ALA A 42 -1.08 -0.35 12.93
CA ALA A 42 -2.14 -1.02 12.23
C ALA A 42 -2.47 -0.28 10.92
N TYR A 43 -2.81 -1.01 9.88
CA TYR A 43 -3.20 -0.49 8.58
C TYR A 43 -4.64 -0.87 8.32
N ALA A 44 -5.53 0.09 8.08
CA ALA A 44 -6.89 -0.25 7.70
C ALA A 44 -6.89 -0.88 6.31
N LEU A 45 -7.66 -1.97 6.14
CA LEU A 45 -7.80 -2.64 4.86
C LEU A 45 -8.27 -1.65 3.77
N ALA A 46 -9.20 -0.75 4.11
CA ALA A 46 -9.69 0.27 3.19
C ALA A 46 -8.57 1.21 2.68
N ASP A 47 -7.62 1.59 3.54
CA ASP A 47 -6.49 2.44 3.16
C ASP A 47 -5.47 1.69 2.31
N ILE A 48 -5.25 0.41 2.59
CA ILE A 48 -4.41 -0.48 1.77
C ILE A 48 -5.00 -0.59 0.37
N GLU A 49 -6.29 -0.87 0.25
CA GLU A 49 -6.97 -0.98 -1.04
C GLU A 49 -6.99 0.36 -1.79
N ALA A 50 -7.18 1.49 -1.09
CA ALA A 50 -7.09 2.82 -1.68
C ALA A 50 -5.68 3.11 -2.22
N TYR A 51 -4.64 2.70 -1.48
CA TYR A 51 -3.25 2.81 -1.91
C TYR A 51 -2.98 1.93 -3.14
N GLU A 52 -3.43 0.67 -3.13
CA GLU A 52 -3.33 -0.25 -4.26
C GLU A 52 -4.02 0.31 -5.51
N ARG A 53 -5.23 0.86 -5.37
CA ARG A 53 -5.96 1.52 -6.47
C ARG A 53 -5.20 2.71 -7.04
N ARG A 54 -4.63 3.56 -6.19
CA ARG A 54 -3.83 4.73 -6.64
C ARG A 54 -2.53 4.34 -7.33
N ARG A 55 -1.95 3.19 -6.96
CA ARG A 55 -0.68 2.68 -7.51
C ARG A 55 -0.86 1.74 -8.69
N ARG A 56 -2.08 1.35 -9.03
CA ARG A 56 -2.36 0.73 -10.33
C ARG A 56 -1.98 1.71 -11.42
N ALA A 57 -0.88 1.42 -12.12
CA ALA A 57 -0.62 2.07 -13.38
C ALA A 57 -1.74 1.65 -14.34
N GLU A 58 -2.46 2.63 -14.88
CA GLU A 58 -3.22 2.40 -16.10
C GLU A 58 -2.17 2.02 -17.15
N THR A 59 -2.18 0.77 -17.60
CA THR A 59 -1.43 0.38 -18.79
C THR A 59 -2.03 1.19 -19.93
N HIS A 60 -1.48 2.37 -20.20
CA HIS A 60 -1.78 3.12 -21.41
C HIS A 60 -1.28 2.24 -22.54
N SER A 61 -2.18 1.45 -23.12
CA SER A 61 -1.96 0.76 -24.38
C SER A 61 -1.92 1.79 -25.50
N SER A 62 -0.97 2.73 -25.44
CA SER A 62 -0.55 3.53 -26.58
C SER A 62 0.42 2.69 -27.42
N ILE A 63 -0.06 1.53 -27.88
CA ILE A 63 0.55 0.80 -28.97
C ILE A 63 -0.52 0.73 -30.04
N LEU A 64 -0.67 1.82 -30.79
CA LEU A 64 -1.08 1.85 -32.20
C LEU A 64 -1.10 3.30 -32.65
N GLY A 65 -0.12 3.67 -33.48
CA GLY A 65 -0.17 4.88 -34.29
C GLY A 65 0.68 6.03 -33.76
N SER A 66 1.93 6.10 -34.23
CA SER A 66 2.48 7.27 -34.91
C SER A 66 4.01 7.27 -34.82
N TRP A 67 4.63 6.37 -35.58
CA TRP A 67 5.96 6.65 -36.12
C TRP A 67 5.72 7.21 -37.53
N ARG A 68 5.86 8.52 -37.66
CA ARG A 68 6.02 9.22 -38.94
C ARG A 68 7.46 9.67 -39.03
#